data_AF-A0A9X1SRI3-F1
#
_entry.id   AF-A0A9X1SRI3-F1
#
_cell.length_a   1.000
_cell.length_b   1.000
_cell.length_c   1.000
_cell.angle_alpha   90.00
_cell.angle_beta   90.00
_cell.angle_gamma   90.00
#
_symmetry.space_group_name_H-M   'P 1'
#
loop_
_entity.id
_entity.type
_entity.pdbx_description
1 polymer ?
#
loop_
_entity_poly.entity_id
_entity_poly.type
_entity_poly.pdbx_seq_one_letter_code
_entity_poly.pdbx_strand_id
1 'polypeptide(L)' 'MSVPPRVFALIDCNSFYCSCERICQPELKRKPVVVLSNNDLKGANC' A
#
# COMPACT_ATOMS: atom_id res chain seq x y z
N MET A 1 16.90 38.22 7.47
CA MET A 1 16.97 36.91 6.78
C MET A 1 15.60 36.25 6.89
N SER A 2 14.89 36.07 5.79
CA SER A 2 13.57 35.40 5.75
C SER A 2 13.77 33.88 5.73
N VAL A 3 13.05 33.15 6.59
CA VAL A 3 13.04 31.69 6.59
C VAL A 3 12.40 31.19 5.28
N PRO A 4 13.01 30.24 4.55
CA PRO A 4 12.43 29.73 3.32
C PRO A 4 11.07 29.05 3.61
N PRO A 5 10.10 29.17 2.70
CA PRO A 5 8.79 28.54 2.88
C PRO A 5 8.94 27.02 2.98
N ARG A 6 8.26 26.41 3.96
CA ARG A 6 8.23 24.95 4.10
C ARG A 6 7.42 24.35 2.96
N VAL A 7 8.06 23.46 2.20
CA VAL A 7 7.43 22.68 1.13
C VAL A 7 7.05 21.31 1.69
N PHE A 8 5.81 20.90 1.48
CA PHE A 8 5.32 19.57 1.83
C PHE A 8 4.96 18.82 0.54
N ALA A 9 5.22 17.51 0.52
CA ALA A 9 4.83 16.61 -0.55
C ALA A 9 4.05 15.44 0.04
N LEU A 10 2.95 15.07 -0.63
CA LEU A 10 2.22 13.84 -0.33
C LEU A 10 2.79 12.73 -1.21
N ILE A 11 3.27 11.67 -0.58
CA ILE A 11 3.71 10.46 -1.27
C ILE A 11 2.65 9.40 -1.03
N ASP A 12 2.08 8.89 -2.11
CA ASP A 12 1.15 7.77 -2.10
C ASP A 12 1.67 6.65 -3.01
N CYS A 13 1.40 5.41 -2.63
CA CYS A 13 1.84 4.24 -3.38
C CYS A 13 0.63 3.39 -3.79
N ASN A 14 0.51 3.15 -5.09
CA ASN A 14 -0.54 2.30 -5.65
C ASN A 14 -0.45 0.89 -5.06
N SER A 15 -1.44 0.52 -4.24
CA SER A 15 -1.55 -0.80 -3.62
C SER A 15 -0.26 -1.24 -2.93
N PHE A 16 0.32 -0.36 -2.10
CA PHE A 16 1.65 -0.50 -1.49
C PHE A 16 1.97 -1.93 -1.01
N TYR A 17 1.12 -2.51 -0.16
CA TYR A 17 1.33 -3.87 0.36
C TYR A 17 1.39 -4.93 -0.75
N CYS A 18 0.44 -4.93 -1.69
CA CYS A 18 0.47 -5.86 -2.84
C CYS A 18 1.72 -5.65 -3.71
N SER A 19 2.21 -4.42 -3.82
CA SER A 19 3.42 -4.10 -4.58
C SER A 19 4.68 -4.64 -3.90
N CYS A 20 4.76 -4.56 -2.57
CA CYS A 20 5.83 -5.19 -1.79
C CYS A 20 5.83 -6.72 -1.94
N GLU A 21 4.66 -7.35 -1.84
CA GLU A 21 4.55 -8.82 -2.01
C GLU A 21 5.02 -9.29 -3.39
N ARG A 22 4.75 -8.54 -4.46
CA ARG A 22 5.23 -8.87 -5.82
C ARG A 22 6.74 -8.74 -6.00
N ILE A 23 7.41 -7.93 -5.18
CA ILE A 23 8.87 -7.80 -5.17
C ILE A 23 9.47 -9.00 -4.43
N CYS A 24 8.91 -9.34 -3.27
CA CYS A 24 9.35 -10.46 -2.44
C CYS A 24 9.00 -11.83 -3.05
N GLN A 25 7.92 -11.91 -3.84
CA GLN A 25 7.40 -13.12 -4.48
C GLN A 25 7.13 -12.85 -5.97
N PRO A 26 8.17 -12.95 -6.83
CA PRO A 26 8.10 -12.58 -8.24
C PRO A 26 7.01 -13.31 -9.06
N GLU A 27 6.62 -14.52 -8.63
CA GLU A 27 5.54 -15.31 -9.23
C GLU A 27 4.16 -14.65 -9.13
N LEU A 28 3.98 -13.67 -8.24
CA LEU A 28 2.74 -12.92 -8.06
C LEU A 28 2.56 -11.77 -9.06
N LYS A 29 3.59 -11.41 -9.85
CA LYS A 29 3.55 -10.25 -10.76
C LYS A 29 2.41 -10.27 -11.78
N ARG A 30 1.98 -11.45 -12.22
CA ARG A 30 0.89 -11.62 -13.20
C ARG A 30 -0.38 -12.21 -12.61
N LYS A 31 -0.49 -12.21 -11.28
CA LYS A 31 -1.65 -12.73 -10.55
C LYS A 31 -2.38 -11.58 -9.87
N PRO A 32 -3.72 -11.62 -9.80
CA PRO A 32 -4.46 -10.75 -8.88
C PRO A 32 -4.01 -11.07 -7.45
N VAL A 33 -3.69 -10.04 -6.67
CA VAL A 33 -3.21 -10.15 -5.28
C VAL A 33 -4.06 -9.25 -4.40
N VAL A 34 -4.57 -9.84 -3.32
CA VAL A 34 -5.24 -9.12 -2.23
C VAL A 34 -4.47 -9.45 -0.96
N VAL A 35 -4.11 -8.42 -0.19
CA VAL A 35 -3.50 -8.58 1.13
C VAL A 35 -4.59 -8.34 2.17
N LEU A 36 -4.88 -9.39 2.95
CA LEU A 36 -5.88 -9.36 4.02
C LEU A 36 -5.24 -9.83 5.32
N SER A 37 -5.69 -9.27 6.43
CA SER A 37 -5.51 -9.80 7.76
C SER A 37 -6.60 -10.83 8.07
N ASN A 38 -6.29 -11.79 8.94
CA ASN A 38 -7.26 -12.80 9.37
C ASN A 38 -8.51 -12.21 10.05
N ASN A 39 -8.48 -10.94 10.46
CA ASN A 39 -9.61 -10.28 11.10
C ASN A 39 -10.50 -9.53 10.12
N ASP A 40 -10.05 -9.28 8.89
CA ASP A 40 -10.81 -8.51 7.90
C ASP A 40 -12.12 -9.22 7.51
N LEU A 41 -12.15 -10.55 7.65
CA LEU A 41 -13.34 -11.37 7.37
C LEU A 41 -14.43 -11.29 8.45
N LYS A 42 -14.13 -10.73 9.63
CA LYS A 42 -15.07 -10.69 10.77
C LYS A 42 -16.03 -9.50 10.74
N GLY A 43 -15.83 -8.54 9.84
CA GLY A 43 -16.60 -7.29 9.75
C GLY A 43 -17.67 -7.23 8.65
N ALA A 44 -17.85 -8.29 7.86
CA ALA A 44 -18.66 -8.26 6.64
C ALA A 44 -20.20 -8.40 6.84
N ASN A 45 -20.72 -8.07 8.02
CA ASN A 45 -22.15 -8.17 8.33
C ASN A 45 -22.86 -6.80 8.33
N CYS A 46 -22.60 -5.94 7.34
CA CYS A 46 -23.42 -4.74 7.10
C CYS A 46 -24.48 -4.98 6.03
#